data_AF-A0A9E1FNG6-F1
#
_entry.id   AF-A0A9E1FNG6-F1
#
_cell.length_a   1.000
_cell.length_b   1.000
_cell.length_c   1.000
_cell.angle_alpha   90.00
_cell.angle_beta   90.00
_cell.angle_gamma   90.00
#
_symmetry.space_group_name_H-M   'P 1'
#
loop_
_entity.id
_entity.type
_entity.pdbx_description
1 polymer ?
#
loop_
_entity_poly.entity_id
_entity_poly.type
_entity_poly.pdbx_seq_one_letter_code
_entity_poly.pdbx_strand_id
1 'polypeptide(L)'
;AAATALLVLTPLVCALLHLRAAKKLRVRLDAPVNLEKGEAGTLRIRVENTSALPVCLLGVRLRLTNLLTGQTAVRHYRLTARPKRTGVSEYRISSAHCGRIQLTAERCRLYDPFGLIGIRLGEPAVAAMTVQPKGFVQSVYVSPDANCPDDSENYAPDRTGYDLAEVYALREYAPGDSLRQMHWKLSSNAGTMRRSSSA
;
A
#
# COMPACT_ATOMS: atom_id res chain seq x y z
N ALA A 1 32.16 -39.27 -37.14
CA ALA A 1 31.58 -40.00 -35.99
C ALA A 1 31.98 -39.40 -34.62
N ALA A 2 33.27 -39.12 -34.36
CA ALA A 2 33.70 -38.58 -33.05
C ALA A 2 33.16 -37.16 -32.76
N ALA A 3 33.20 -36.25 -33.76
CA ALA A 3 32.69 -34.88 -33.61
C ALA A 3 31.18 -34.83 -33.33
N THR A 4 30.41 -35.72 -33.99
CA THR A 4 28.96 -35.81 -33.79
C THR A 4 28.60 -36.36 -32.41
N ALA A 5 29.38 -37.33 -31.89
CA ALA A 5 29.21 -37.84 -30.54
C ALA A 5 29.48 -36.76 -29.48
N LEU A 6 30.56 -35.98 -29.64
CA LEU A 6 30.91 -34.90 -28.71
C LEU A 6 29.84 -33.80 -28.67
N LEU A 7 29.26 -33.46 -29.82
CA LEU A 7 28.20 -32.44 -29.92
C LEU A 7 26.92 -32.84 -29.17
N VAL A 8 26.61 -34.14 -29.12
CA VAL A 8 25.42 -34.68 -28.45
C VAL A 8 25.67 -34.99 -26.97
N LEU A 9 26.86 -35.51 -26.63
CA LEU A 9 27.23 -35.82 -25.25
C LEU A 9 27.38 -34.59 -24.38
N THR A 10 27.92 -33.49 -24.92
CA THR A 10 28.13 -32.25 -24.17
C THR A 10 26.83 -31.68 -23.58
N PRO A 11 25.74 -31.44 -24.33
CA PRO A 11 24.50 -30.93 -23.75
C PRO A 11 23.85 -31.92 -22.78
N LEU A 12 23.99 -33.23 -22.99
CA LEU A 12 23.47 -34.25 -22.07
C LEU A 12 24.18 -34.20 -20.71
N VAL A 13 25.52 -34.12 -20.71
CA VAL A 13 26.30 -33.98 -19.47
C VAL A 13 26.00 -32.64 -18.79
N CYS A 14 25.96 -31.53 -19.55
CA CYS A 14 25.56 -30.23 -19.04
C CYS A 14 24.16 -30.26 -18.41
N ALA A 15 23.18 -30.91 -19.06
CA ALA A 15 21.83 -31.05 -18.54
C ALA A 15 21.82 -31.79 -17.19
N LEU A 16 22.53 -32.91 -17.08
CA LEU A 16 22.59 -33.68 -15.84
C LEU A 16 23.23 -32.87 -14.70
N LEU A 17 24.31 -32.16 -14.99
CA LEU A 17 24.99 -31.27 -14.03
C LEU A 17 24.08 -30.12 -13.59
N HIS A 18 23.42 -29.44 -14.53
CA HIS A 18 22.47 -28.36 -14.22
C HIS A 18 21.23 -28.87 -13.49
N LEU A 19 20.78 -30.10 -13.73
CA LEU A 19 19.66 -30.70 -13.01
C LEU A 19 20.01 -30.94 -11.54
N ARG A 20 21.23 -31.43 -11.29
CA ARG A 20 21.77 -31.56 -9.92
C ARG A 20 21.98 -30.20 -9.26
N ALA A 21 22.44 -29.19 -10.00
CA ALA A 21 22.59 -27.83 -9.50
C ALA A 21 21.23 -27.17 -9.18
N ALA A 22 20.21 -27.36 -10.01
CA ALA A 22 18.88 -26.79 -9.83
C ALA A 22 18.22 -27.22 -8.50
N LYS A 23 18.47 -28.46 -8.05
CA LYS A 23 18.03 -28.97 -6.73
C LYS A 23 18.73 -28.27 -5.55
N LYS A 24 19.87 -27.64 -5.79
CA LYS A 24 20.71 -26.93 -4.80
C LYS A 24 20.57 -25.41 -4.88
N LEU A 25 19.64 -24.92 -5.71
CA LEU A 25 19.31 -23.51 -5.83
C LEU A 25 18.02 -23.20 -5.09
N ARG A 26 18.04 -22.11 -4.32
CA ARG A 26 16.84 -21.53 -3.71
C ARG A 26 16.73 -20.07 -4.10
N VAL A 27 15.51 -19.65 -4.44
CA VAL A 27 15.19 -18.25 -4.72
C VAL A 27 14.41 -17.70 -3.54
N ARG A 28 14.78 -16.52 -3.07
CA ARG A 28 14.04 -15.79 -2.04
C ARG A 28 13.75 -14.39 -2.53
N LEU A 29 12.56 -13.91 -2.17
CA LEU A 29 12.11 -12.56 -2.46
C LEU A 29 12.09 -11.79 -1.15
N ASP A 30 12.69 -10.60 -1.16
CA ASP A 30 12.67 -9.67 -0.04
C ASP A 30 12.12 -8.34 -0.57
N ALA A 31 10.90 -8.02 -0.15
CA ALA A 31 10.13 -6.88 -0.61
C ALA A 31 9.96 -5.90 0.55
N PRO A 32 9.88 -4.59 0.28
CA PRO A 32 9.60 -3.60 1.31
C PRO A 32 8.24 -3.89 1.94
N VAL A 33 8.14 -3.78 3.26
CA VAL A 33 6.91 -4.13 3.99
C VAL A 33 5.81 -3.09 3.74
N ASN A 34 6.18 -1.81 3.79
CA ASN A 34 5.28 -0.68 3.60
C ASN A 34 5.85 0.27 2.53
N LEU A 35 4.97 0.77 1.67
CA LEU A 35 5.25 1.81 0.68
C LEU A 35 4.05 2.74 0.60
N GLU A 36 4.27 4.03 0.32
CA GLU A 36 3.18 4.91 -0.06
C GLU A 36 2.80 4.74 -1.54
N LYS A 37 1.56 5.12 -1.89
CA LYS A 37 1.09 5.15 -3.27
C LYS A 37 2.01 6.01 -4.14
N GLY A 38 2.62 5.40 -5.15
CA GLY A 38 3.56 6.05 -6.07
C GLY A 38 5.02 6.08 -5.59
N GLU A 39 5.31 5.67 -4.35
CA GLU A 39 6.67 5.58 -3.83
C GLU A 39 7.43 4.40 -4.47
N ALA A 40 8.73 4.60 -4.74
CA ALA A 40 9.59 3.56 -5.26
C ALA A 40 10.33 2.85 -4.11
N GLY A 41 10.00 1.59 -3.90
CA GLY A 41 10.72 0.69 -3.01
C GLY A 41 11.77 -0.18 -3.72
N THR A 42 12.56 -0.88 -2.92
CA THR A 42 13.62 -1.79 -3.41
C THR A 42 13.22 -3.24 -3.20
N LEU A 43 12.92 -3.95 -4.28
CA LEU A 43 12.76 -5.40 -4.31
C LEU A 43 14.13 -6.07 -4.43
N ARG A 44 14.50 -6.92 -3.46
CA ARG A 44 15.71 -7.73 -3.52
C ARG A 44 15.34 -9.17 -3.86
N ILE A 45 15.89 -9.67 -4.96
CA ILE A 45 15.79 -11.09 -5.32
C ILE A 45 17.10 -11.76 -4.96
N ARG A 46 17.05 -12.68 -4.00
CA ARG A 46 18.20 -13.45 -3.51
C ARG A 46 18.21 -14.84 -4.15
N VAL A 47 19.36 -15.23 -4.67
CA VAL A 47 19.59 -16.56 -5.25
C VAL A 47 20.66 -17.24 -4.42
N GLU A 48 20.26 -18.21 -3.61
CA GLU A 48 21.15 -19.01 -2.77
C GLU A 48 21.68 -20.17 -3.61
N ASN A 49 22.96 -20.12 -3.98
CA ASN A 49 23.62 -21.18 -4.72
C ASN A 49 24.55 -21.98 -3.81
N THR A 50 24.09 -23.16 -3.38
CA THR A 50 24.91 -24.12 -2.60
C THR A 50 25.69 -25.09 -3.50
N SER A 51 25.47 -25.04 -4.81
CA SER A 51 26.19 -25.88 -5.76
C SER A 51 27.60 -25.38 -6.03
N ALA A 52 28.47 -26.27 -6.51
CA ALA A 52 29.81 -25.93 -6.97
C ALA A 52 29.81 -25.34 -8.40
N LEU A 53 28.66 -25.29 -9.07
CA LEU A 53 28.53 -24.79 -10.43
C LEU A 53 28.06 -23.33 -10.41
N PRO A 54 28.59 -22.47 -11.30
CA PRO A 54 28.11 -21.11 -11.45
C PRO A 54 26.72 -21.11 -12.07
N VAL A 55 25.87 -20.20 -11.62
CA VAL A 55 24.58 -19.91 -12.25
C VAL A 55 24.80 -18.81 -13.27
N CYS A 56 24.94 -19.19 -14.54
CA CYS A 56 25.18 -18.28 -15.65
C CYS A 56 23.92 -17.46 -16.00
N LEU A 57 22.75 -18.10 -15.98
CA LEU A 57 21.49 -17.43 -16.28
C LEU A 57 20.33 -18.11 -15.53
N LEU A 58 19.75 -17.40 -14.58
CA LEU A 58 18.51 -17.77 -13.91
C LEU A 58 17.41 -16.81 -14.34
N GLY A 59 16.42 -17.31 -15.09
CA GLY A 59 15.23 -16.56 -15.47
C GLY A 59 14.15 -16.69 -14.40
N VAL A 60 13.71 -15.57 -13.84
CA VAL A 60 12.64 -15.49 -12.84
C VAL A 60 11.44 -14.75 -13.44
N ARG A 61 10.31 -15.44 -13.57
CA ARG A 61 9.01 -14.83 -13.88
C ARG A 61 8.32 -14.47 -12.57
N LEU A 62 8.27 -13.18 -12.27
CA LEU A 62 7.66 -12.63 -11.08
C LEU A 62 6.25 -12.11 -11.42
N ARG A 63 5.22 -12.66 -10.79
CA ARG A 63 3.85 -12.16 -10.86
C ARG A 63 3.56 -11.29 -9.64
N LEU A 64 3.10 -10.09 -9.89
CA LEU A 64 2.60 -9.15 -8.90
C LEU A 64 1.07 -9.21 -8.96
N THR A 65 0.43 -9.46 -7.82
CA THR A 65 -1.04 -9.50 -7.73
C THR A 65 -1.47 -8.54 -6.64
N ASN A 66 -2.29 -7.55 -6.99
CA ASN A 66 -2.96 -6.72 -5.99
C ASN A 66 -4.13 -7.52 -5.42
N LEU A 67 -4.05 -7.88 -4.15
CA LEU A 67 -5.08 -8.68 -3.47
C LEU A 67 -6.36 -7.88 -3.19
N LEU A 68 -6.30 -6.55 -3.24
CA LEU A 68 -7.47 -5.68 -3.06
C LEU A 68 -8.24 -5.51 -4.37
N THR A 69 -7.56 -5.25 -5.49
CA THR A 69 -8.20 -4.98 -6.79
C THR A 69 -8.26 -6.18 -7.74
N GLY A 70 -7.55 -7.26 -7.43
CA GLY A 70 -7.39 -8.42 -8.32
C GLY A 70 -6.47 -8.19 -9.52
N GLN A 71 -5.92 -6.98 -9.69
CA GLN A 71 -5.04 -6.67 -10.83
C GLN A 71 -3.72 -7.46 -10.74
N THR A 72 -3.29 -7.99 -11.88
CA THR A 72 -2.04 -8.74 -11.98
C THR A 72 -1.08 -8.12 -12.99
N ALA A 73 0.20 -8.10 -12.67
CA ALA A 73 1.28 -7.73 -13.57
C ALA A 73 2.36 -8.81 -13.56
N VAL A 74 3.08 -8.99 -14.66
CA VAL A 74 4.18 -9.96 -14.76
C VAL A 74 5.46 -9.24 -15.16
N ARG A 75 6.56 -9.55 -14.47
CA ARG A 75 7.90 -9.05 -14.76
C ARG A 75 8.89 -10.21 -14.90
N HIS A 76 9.90 -10.02 -15.73
CA HIS A 76 10.94 -11.00 -15.98
C HIS A 76 12.29 -10.46 -15.52
N TYR A 77 12.96 -11.22 -14.67
CA TYR A 77 14.29 -10.90 -14.18
C TYR A 77 15.29 -11.98 -14.58
N ARG A 78 16.52 -11.54 -14.86
CA ARG A 78 17.66 -12.42 -15.16
C ARG A 78 18.68 -12.22 -14.07
N LEU A 79 19.06 -13.31 -13.43
CA LEU A 79 19.92 -13.32 -12.26
C LEU A 79 21.10 -14.25 -12.50
N THR A 80 22.21 -13.95 -11.82
CA THR A 80 23.41 -14.78 -11.82
C THR A 80 23.87 -14.99 -10.39
N ALA A 81 24.51 -16.13 -10.12
CA ALA A 81 25.04 -16.43 -8.79
C ALA A 81 26.34 -17.22 -8.90
N ARG A 82 27.34 -16.80 -8.12
CA ARG A 82 28.63 -17.50 -8.05
C ARG A 82 28.47 -18.86 -7.31
N PRO A 83 29.38 -19.83 -7.54
CA PRO A 83 29.38 -21.08 -6.80
C PRO A 83 29.45 -20.85 -5.29
N LYS A 84 28.70 -21.65 -4.52
CA LYS A 84 28.68 -21.62 -3.04
C LYS A 84 28.46 -20.21 -2.44
N ARG A 85 27.77 -19.33 -3.15
CA ARG A 85 27.48 -17.94 -2.72
C ARG A 85 26.03 -17.56 -2.99
N THR A 86 25.56 -16.58 -2.24
CA THR A 86 24.26 -15.97 -2.46
C THR A 86 24.42 -14.74 -3.34
N GLY A 87 23.75 -14.74 -4.50
CA GLY A 87 23.61 -13.56 -5.35
C GLY A 87 22.43 -12.71 -4.88
N VAL A 88 22.58 -11.39 -4.83
CA VAL A 88 21.50 -10.46 -4.49
C VAL A 88 21.37 -9.46 -5.63
N SER A 89 20.17 -9.31 -6.17
CA SER A 89 19.87 -8.30 -7.20
C SER A 89 18.74 -7.40 -6.72
N GLU A 90 18.95 -6.10 -6.82
CA GLU A 90 18.03 -5.09 -6.37
C GLU A 90 17.30 -4.46 -7.56
N TYR A 91 15.98 -4.32 -7.44
CA TYR A 91 15.13 -3.75 -8.47
C TYR A 91 14.18 -2.73 -7.86
N ARG A 92 13.91 -1.65 -8.58
CA ARG A 92 12.91 -0.66 -8.17
C ARG A 92 11.50 -1.18 -8.45
N ILE A 93 10.63 -1.03 -7.48
CA ILE A 93 9.23 -1.44 -7.54
C ILE A 93 8.35 -0.35 -6.94
N SER A 94 7.25 -0.05 -7.61
CA SER A 94 6.25 0.92 -7.16
C SER A 94 4.87 0.46 -7.63
N SER A 95 3.84 0.99 -6.97
CA SER A 95 2.44 0.74 -7.34
C SER A 95 1.68 2.06 -7.36
N ALA A 96 0.88 2.24 -8.40
CA ALA A 96 -0.06 3.36 -8.51
C ALA A 96 -1.36 3.12 -7.71
N HIS A 97 -1.59 1.90 -7.23
CA HIS A 97 -2.79 1.52 -6.48
C HIS A 97 -2.43 1.12 -5.05
N CYS A 98 -3.27 1.54 -4.09
CA CYS A 98 -3.19 1.06 -2.72
C CYS A 98 -3.66 -0.39 -2.61
N GLY A 99 -3.25 -1.05 -1.52
CA GLY A 99 -3.59 -2.44 -1.23
C GLY A 99 -2.37 -3.31 -0.98
N ARG A 100 -2.61 -4.60 -0.77
CA ARG A 100 -1.56 -5.60 -0.54
C ARG A 100 -1.13 -6.21 -1.86
N ILE A 101 0.12 -5.99 -2.25
CA ILE A 101 0.70 -6.53 -3.48
C ILE A 101 1.48 -7.79 -3.13
N GLN A 102 1.00 -8.95 -3.58
CA GLN A 102 1.69 -10.22 -3.46
C GLN A 102 2.62 -10.44 -4.66
N LEU A 103 3.90 -10.67 -4.38
CA LEU A 103 4.91 -11.00 -5.35
C LEU A 103 5.17 -12.50 -5.31
N THR A 104 4.92 -13.18 -6.42
CA THR A 104 5.09 -14.63 -6.54
C THR A 104 6.05 -14.94 -7.67
N ALA A 105 7.16 -15.60 -7.37
CA ALA A 105 8.07 -16.14 -8.37
C ALA A 105 7.48 -17.45 -8.94
N GLU A 106 6.57 -17.32 -9.91
CA GLU A 106 5.81 -18.45 -10.47
C GLU A 106 6.68 -19.45 -11.22
N ARG A 107 7.69 -18.97 -11.95
CA ARG A 107 8.55 -19.82 -12.78
C ARG A 107 9.99 -19.34 -12.69
N CYS A 108 10.81 -20.10 -11.98
CA CYS A 108 12.26 -19.94 -11.96
C CYS A 108 12.88 -21.02 -12.84
N ARG A 109 13.68 -20.61 -13.84
CA ARG A 109 14.37 -21.52 -14.76
C ARG A 109 15.86 -21.25 -14.78
N LEU A 110 16.65 -22.28 -14.49
CA LEU A 110 18.09 -22.28 -14.67
C LEU A 110 18.40 -22.66 -16.12
N TYR A 111 19.14 -21.80 -16.82
CA TYR A 111 19.63 -22.08 -18.16
C TYR A 111 21.11 -22.47 -18.10
N ASP A 112 21.51 -23.33 -19.02
CA ASP A 112 22.91 -23.62 -19.32
C ASP A 112 23.60 -22.38 -19.94
N PRO A 113 24.94 -22.35 -20.01
CA PRO A 113 25.69 -21.22 -20.58
C PRO A 113 25.32 -20.88 -22.02
N PHE A 114 24.84 -21.87 -22.80
CA PHE A 114 24.41 -21.67 -24.19
C PHE A 114 22.93 -21.34 -24.33
N GLY A 115 22.15 -21.42 -23.24
CA GLY A 115 20.71 -21.13 -23.23
C GLY A 115 19.84 -22.17 -23.93
N LEU A 116 20.37 -23.35 -24.24
CA LEU A 116 19.69 -24.44 -24.93
C LEU A 116 18.70 -25.21 -24.03
N ILE A 117 19.02 -25.34 -22.73
CA ILE A 117 18.31 -26.19 -21.78
C ILE A 117 17.88 -25.37 -20.56
N GLY A 118 16.56 -25.28 -20.34
CA GLY A 118 15.98 -24.57 -19.20
C GLY A 118 15.34 -25.50 -18.17
N ILE A 119 15.99 -25.69 -17.03
CA ILE A 119 15.52 -26.55 -15.94
C ILE A 119 14.73 -25.73 -14.92
N ARG A 120 13.50 -26.15 -14.60
CA ARG A 120 12.66 -25.47 -13.60
C ARG A 120 13.15 -25.77 -12.19
N LEU A 121 13.15 -24.75 -11.33
CA LEU A 121 13.33 -24.93 -9.90
C LEU A 121 12.00 -25.35 -9.27
N GLY A 122 12.06 -26.17 -8.21
CA GLY A 122 10.88 -26.80 -7.60
C GLY A 122 10.10 -25.89 -6.65
N GLU A 123 10.77 -24.96 -5.97
CA GLU A 123 10.14 -24.12 -4.94
C GLU A 123 9.79 -22.72 -5.48
N PRO A 124 8.50 -22.34 -5.52
CA PRO A 124 8.12 -20.95 -5.77
C PRO A 124 8.41 -20.09 -4.53
N ALA A 125 8.90 -18.87 -4.75
CA ALA A 125 9.14 -17.90 -3.69
C ALA A 125 8.00 -16.88 -3.65
N VAL A 126 7.53 -16.52 -2.45
CA VAL A 126 6.46 -15.53 -2.26
C VAL A 126 6.93 -14.46 -1.29
N ALA A 127 6.64 -13.21 -1.61
CA ALA A 127 6.74 -12.07 -0.70
C ALA A 127 5.48 -11.20 -0.84
N ALA A 128 5.25 -10.31 0.12
CA ALA A 128 4.15 -9.35 0.05
C ALA A 128 4.64 -7.97 0.50
N MET A 129 4.07 -6.94 -0.12
CA MET A 129 4.23 -5.55 0.30
C MET A 129 2.86 -4.90 0.47
N THR A 130 2.76 -3.93 1.37
CA THR A 130 1.54 -3.15 1.59
C THR A 130 1.74 -1.73 1.07
N VAL A 131 0.90 -1.32 0.13
CA VAL A 131 0.91 0.03 -0.45
C VAL A 131 -0.19 0.84 0.23
N GLN A 132 0.22 1.79 1.05
CA GLN A 132 -0.66 2.66 1.82
C GLN A 132 -1.14 3.85 0.98
N PRO A 133 -2.36 4.35 1.22
CA PRO A 133 -2.79 5.61 0.64
C PRO A 133 -1.90 6.74 1.16
N LYS A 134 -1.66 7.75 0.32
CA LYS A 134 -0.92 8.95 0.73
C LYS A 134 -1.71 9.69 1.81
N GLY A 135 -1.11 9.88 2.98
CA GLY A 135 -1.71 10.64 4.06
C GLY A 135 -1.95 12.09 3.62
N PHE A 136 -3.03 12.69 4.08
CA PHE A 136 -3.27 14.12 3.97
C PHE A 136 -3.39 14.70 5.39
N VAL A 137 -2.82 15.88 5.60
CA VAL A 137 -2.91 16.56 6.90
C VAL A 137 -4.32 17.11 7.04
N GLN A 138 -5.07 16.61 8.02
CA GLN A 138 -6.35 17.21 8.41
C GLN A 138 -6.07 18.38 9.36
N SER A 139 -6.30 19.60 8.89
CA SER A 139 -6.41 20.74 9.79
C SER A 139 -7.77 20.69 10.46
N VAL A 140 -7.81 20.21 11.71
CA VAL A 140 -9.01 20.32 12.55
C VAL A 140 -9.10 21.77 13.01
N TYR A 141 -10.06 22.51 12.45
CA TYR A 141 -10.37 23.85 12.94
C TYR A 141 -11.27 23.71 14.17
N VAL A 142 -10.69 23.85 15.36
CA VAL A 142 -11.48 23.96 16.60
C VAL A 142 -11.93 25.41 16.69
N SER A 143 -13.22 25.66 16.43
CA SER A 143 -13.79 26.98 16.68
C SER A 143 -13.67 27.31 18.17
N PRO A 144 -13.17 28.49 18.54
CA PRO A 144 -13.03 28.91 19.94
C PRO A 144 -14.37 28.94 20.70
N ASP A 145 -15.49 29.01 19.99
CA ASP A 145 -16.84 28.98 20.57
C ASP A 145 -17.24 27.61 21.17
N ALA A 146 -16.50 26.54 20.88
CA ALA A 146 -16.74 25.21 21.45
C ALA A 146 -16.25 25.06 22.90
N ASN A 147 -15.55 26.07 23.41
CA ASN A 147 -14.93 26.08 24.74
C ASN A 147 -15.56 27.09 25.70
N CYS A 148 -16.78 27.58 25.42
CA CYS A 148 -17.54 28.30 26.44
C CYS A 148 -17.91 27.29 27.55
N PRO A 149 -17.36 27.41 28.77
CA PRO A 149 -17.88 26.68 29.90
C PRO A 149 -19.30 27.22 30.13
N ASP A 150 -20.30 26.34 30.01
CA ASP A 150 -21.70 26.64 30.32
C ASP A 150 -21.90 27.00 31.81
N ASP A 151 -20.88 26.74 32.65
CA ASP A 151 -20.85 27.06 34.08
C ASP A 151 -20.12 28.39 34.38
N SER A 152 -20.63 29.52 33.89
CA SER A 152 -20.28 30.82 34.46
C SER A 152 -21.36 31.27 35.45
N GLU A 153 -21.15 30.99 36.74
CA GLU A 153 -21.85 31.59 37.90
C GLU A 153 -21.57 33.10 38.06
N ASN A 154 -21.29 33.81 36.95
CA ASN A 154 -21.05 35.24 36.94
C ASN A 154 -22.04 35.90 35.98
N TYR A 155 -23.21 36.22 36.53
CA TYR A 155 -24.19 37.10 35.91
C TYR A 155 -23.55 38.48 35.67
N ALA A 156 -23.24 38.79 34.42
CA ALA A 156 -22.76 40.10 34.01
C ALA A 156 -23.94 40.89 33.40
N PRO A 157 -24.55 41.86 34.12
CA PRO A 157 -25.71 42.60 33.63
C PRO A 157 -25.43 43.53 32.42
N ASP A 158 -24.16 43.67 32.04
CA ASP A 158 -23.70 44.51 30.91
C ASP A 158 -23.32 43.67 29.66
N ARG A 159 -23.58 42.35 29.70
CA ARG A 159 -23.41 41.47 28.53
C ARG A 159 -24.72 40.81 28.22
N THR A 160 -25.17 40.96 26.97
CA THR A 160 -26.31 40.23 26.40
C THR A 160 -26.02 38.73 26.51
N GLY A 161 -26.68 38.09 27.46
CA GLY A 161 -26.47 36.69 27.79
C GLY A 161 -27.01 35.78 26.70
N TYR A 162 -26.32 34.67 26.43
CA TYR A 162 -26.83 33.57 25.62
C TYR A 162 -27.71 32.63 26.46
N ASP A 163 -28.31 33.13 27.53
CA ASP A 163 -29.15 32.32 28.40
C ASP A 163 -30.52 32.14 27.75
N LEU A 164 -30.80 30.91 27.32
CA LEU A 164 -32.05 30.52 26.66
C LEU A 164 -33.18 30.26 27.67
N ALA A 165 -32.88 30.25 28.98
CA ALA A 165 -33.86 29.97 30.02
C ALA A 165 -34.77 31.18 30.32
N GLU A 166 -34.30 32.40 30.09
CA GLU A 166 -35.05 33.61 30.41
C GLU A 166 -35.66 34.23 29.14
N VAL A 167 -36.92 33.91 28.86
CA VAL A 167 -37.70 34.60 27.81
C VAL A 167 -38.13 35.97 28.35
N TYR A 168 -37.30 36.99 28.16
CA TYR A 168 -37.59 38.35 28.62
C TYR A 168 -38.79 38.98 27.89
N ALA A 169 -38.90 38.79 26.57
CA ALA A 169 -40.05 39.22 25.76
C ALA A 169 -40.09 38.49 24.41
N LEU A 170 -41.28 38.32 23.82
CA LEU A 170 -41.43 37.84 22.44
C LEU A 170 -41.45 39.03 21.49
N ARG A 171 -40.53 39.07 20.52
CA ARG A 171 -40.46 40.10 19.48
C ARG A 171 -40.53 39.51 18.08
N GLU A 172 -40.86 40.36 17.11
CA GLU A 172 -40.76 40.02 15.69
C GLU A 172 -39.30 39.95 15.24
N TYR A 173 -39.02 39.04 14.31
CA TYR A 173 -37.70 38.85 13.72
C TYR A 173 -37.23 40.10 12.98
N ALA A 174 -35.99 40.50 13.24
CA ALA A 174 -35.27 41.48 12.43
C ALA A 174 -34.07 40.83 11.71
N PRO A 175 -33.70 41.29 10.50
CA PRO A 175 -32.51 40.82 9.79
C PRO A 175 -31.25 40.98 10.67
N GLY A 176 -30.56 39.86 10.94
CA GLY A 176 -29.42 39.79 11.86
C GLY A 176 -29.67 38.95 13.11
N ASP A 177 -30.93 38.60 13.39
CA ASP A 177 -31.28 37.72 14.50
C ASP A 177 -30.90 36.25 14.24
N SER A 178 -30.44 35.56 15.29
CA SER A 178 -30.11 34.13 15.25
C SER A 178 -31.36 33.27 15.08
N LEU A 179 -31.33 32.37 14.09
CA LEU A 179 -32.41 31.41 13.84
C LEU A 179 -32.58 30.38 14.98
N ARG A 180 -31.58 30.21 15.84
CA ARG A 180 -31.64 29.28 16.98
C ARG A 180 -32.62 29.73 18.07
N GLN A 181 -32.93 31.02 18.13
CA GLN A 181 -33.84 31.61 19.12
C GLN A 181 -35.26 31.80 18.56
N MET A 182 -35.58 31.16 17.42
CA MET A 182 -36.91 31.20 16.82
C MET A 182 -37.88 30.31 17.57
N HIS A 183 -39.01 30.88 17.98
CA HIS A 183 -40.10 30.11 18.57
C HIS A 183 -41.03 29.60 17.46
N TRP A 184 -40.60 28.53 16.78
CA TRP A 184 -41.26 27.98 15.59
C TRP A 184 -42.77 27.74 15.76
N LYS A 185 -43.19 27.29 16.95
CA LYS A 185 -44.61 27.02 17.27
C LYS A 185 -45.46 28.30 17.42
N LEU A 186 -44.85 29.42 17.76
CA LEU A 186 -45.54 30.72 17.82
C LEU A 186 -45.55 31.39 16.45
N SER A 187 -44.45 31.26 15.71
CA SER A 187 -44.35 31.75 14.33
C SER A 187 -45.37 31.09 13.41
N SER A 188 -45.63 29.79 13.58
CA SER A 188 -46.65 29.07 12.81
C SER A 188 -48.07 29.56 13.08
N ASN A 189 -48.36 29.98 14.31
CA ASN A 189 -49.69 30.43 14.71
C ASN A 189 -49.94 31.91 14.37
N ALA A 190 -48.91 32.76 14.47
CA ALA A 190 -49.03 34.20 14.24
C ALA A 190 -48.82 34.62 12.77
N GLY A 191 -48.30 33.72 11.92
CA GLY A 191 -47.98 34.02 10.53
C GLY A 191 -46.75 34.92 10.33
N THR A 192 -46.15 35.44 11.42
CA THR A 192 -44.91 36.22 11.43
C THR A 192 -43.84 35.52 12.25
N MET A 193 -42.56 35.65 11.86
CA MET A 193 -41.45 35.01 12.57
C MET A 193 -41.24 35.66 13.95
N ARG A 194 -41.40 34.88 15.02
CA ARG A 194 -41.22 35.30 16.41
C ARG A 194 -39.98 34.68 17.04
N ARG A 195 -39.23 35.51 17.75
CA ARG A 195 -38.03 35.14 18.52
C ARG A 195 -38.19 35.54 19.99
N SER A 196 -37.58 34.75 20.87
CA SER A 196 -37.35 35.17 22.27
C SER A 196 -36.24 36.22 22.31
N SER A 197 -36.50 37.37 22.93
CA SER A 197 -35.46 38.35 23.19
C SER A 197 -34.57 37.86 24.33
N SER A 198 -33.27 37.74 24.05
CA SER A 198 -32.23 37.83 25.06
C SER A 198 -32.12 39.28 25.52
N ALA A 199 -32.13 39.53 26.83
CA ALA A 199 -31.74 40.84 27.38
C ALA A 199 -30.28 41.14 27.04
#